data_AF-A0A094AFX0-F1
#
_entry.id   AF-A0A094AFX0-F1
#
_cell.length_a   1.000
_cell.length_b   1.000
_cell.length_c   1.000
_cell.angle_alpha   90.00
_cell.angle_beta   90.00
_cell.angle_gamma   90.00
#
_symmetry.space_group_name_H-M   'P 1'
#
loop_
_entity.id
_entity.type
_entity.pdbx_description
1 polymer ?
#
loop_
_entity_poly.entity_id
_entity_poly.type
_entity_poly.pdbx_seq_one_letter_code
_entity_poly.pdbx_strand_id
1 'polypeptide(L)'
;MASTTTASTPSQSRPRTPDPMDDSVSSQTLANYQFPTHRYKRQQTKADRIPLVFVACGSFSPITYLHLRMFEMAADFAKFNTEFEVLGGFLSPVSDAYKKAGLTSAQHR
;
A
#
# COMPACT_ATOMS: atom_id res chain seq x y z
N MET A 1 -3.74 -63.68 21.54
CA MET A 1 -5.01 -63.13 22.07
C MET A 1 -4.67 -61.80 22.73
N ALA A 2 -5.38 -60.72 22.33
CA ALA A 2 -5.35 -59.33 22.80
C ALA A 2 -4.01 -58.58 22.61
N SER A 3 -3.79 -57.75 21.57
CA SER A 3 -4.46 -56.47 21.21
C SER A 3 -4.39 -55.41 22.31
N THR A 4 -3.62 -54.35 22.10
CA THR A 4 -4.05 -52.95 22.31
C THR A 4 -3.08 -52.01 21.56
N THR A 5 -3.62 -51.41 20.50
CA THR A 5 -3.02 -50.37 19.65
C THR A 5 -3.36 -49.01 20.26
N THR A 6 -2.37 -48.15 20.54
CA THR A 6 -2.63 -46.74 20.90
C THR A 6 -2.59 -45.88 19.63
N ALA A 7 -3.72 -45.25 19.35
CA ALA A 7 -3.97 -44.47 18.13
C ALA A 7 -3.29 -43.09 18.17
N SER A 8 -2.75 -42.69 17.02
CA SER A 8 -2.28 -41.35 16.71
C SER A 8 -3.45 -40.35 16.71
N THR A 9 -3.28 -39.23 17.41
CA THR A 9 -4.23 -38.11 17.37
C THR A 9 -3.94 -37.26 16.13
N PRO A 10 -4.89 -37.06 15.20
CA PRO A 10 -4.70 -36.14 14.10
C PRO A 10 -4.84 -34.70 14.61
N SER A 11 -3.78 -33.92 14.47
CA SER A 11 -3.79 -32.46 14.64
C SER A 11 -4.71 -31.85 13.59
N GLN A 12 -5.96 -31.55 13.97
CA GLN A 12 -6.85 -30.72 13.16
C GLN A 12 -6.29 -29.29 13.16
N SER A 13 -5.69 -28.90 12.03
CA SER A 13 -5.33 -27.50 11.79
C SER A 13 -6.59 -26.66 11.73
N ARG A 14 -6.74 -25.79 12.75
CA ARG A 14 -7.79 -24.78 12.89
C ARG A 14 -8.04 -24.07 11.56
N PRO A 15 -9.30 -23.82 11.16
CA PRO A 15 -9.57 -22.97 10.01
C PRO A 15 -8.87 -21.62 10.21
N ARG A 16 -8.02 -21.25 9.25
CA ARG A 16 -7.43 -19.90 9.21
C ARG A 16 -8.58 -18.92 9.12
N THR A 17 -8.90 -18.29 10.25
CA THR A 17 -9.67 -17.05 10.23
C THR A 17 -8.96 -16.14 9.25
N PRO A 18 -9.67 -15.54 8.27
CA PRO A 18 -9.11 -14.44 7.51
C PRO A 18 -8.57 -13.45 8.54
N ASP A 19 -7.29 -13.08 8.43
CA ASP A 19 -6.75 -12.00 9.26
C ASP A 19 -7.73 -10.82 9.12
N PRO A 20 -8.15 -10.18 10.22
CA PRO A 20 -9.03 -9.03 10.14
C PRO A 20 -8.36 -8.01 9.22
N MET A 21 -8.99 -7.79 8.05
CA MET A 21 -8.64 -6.71 7.16
C MET A 21 -8.62 -5.44 8.01
N ASP A 22 -7.49 -4.73 7.99
CA ASP A 22 -7.27 -3.53 8.78
C ASP A 22 -8.18 -2.40 8.25
N ASP A 23 -9.42 -2.36 8.74
CA ASP A 23 -10.43 -1.33 8.44
C ASP A 23 -10.07 0.06 9.00
N SER A 24 -8.88 0.23 9.61
CA SER A 24 -8.50 1.47 10.29
C SER A 24 -8.47 2.69 9.36
N VAL A 25 -8.11 2.52 8.08
CA VAL A 25 -8.01 3.62 7.10
C VAL A 25 -9.39 4.24 6.80
N SER A 26 -10.44 3.43 6.79
CA SER A 26 -11.83 3.87 6.50
C SER A 26 -12.46 4.67 7.65
N SER A 27 -11.84 4.68 8.84
CA SER A 27 -12.36 5.32 10.06
C SER A 27 -11.66 6.63 10.45
N GLN A 28 -10.71 7.10 9.63
CA GLN A 28 -9.94 8.30 9.93
C GLN A 28 -10.78 9.56 9.69
N THR A 29 -11.06 10.27 10.78
CA THR A 29 -11.50 11.67 10.79
C THR A 29 -10.30 12.60 10.77
N LEU A 30 -10.52 13.89 10.45
CA LEU A 30 -9.46 14.91 10.50
C LEU A 30 -8.77 14.99 11.88
N ALA A 31 -9.48 14.65 12.96
CA ALA A 31 -8.96 14.74 14.33
C ALA A 31 -8.03 13.59 14.73
N ASN A 32 -8.18 12.41 14.14
CA ASN A 32 -7.37 11.20 14.43
C ASN A 32 -6.52 10.75 13.24
N TYR A 33 -6.48 11.53 12.16
CA TYR A 33 -5.65 11.23 11.01
C TYR A 33 -4.16 11.33 11.37
N GLN A 34 -3.43 10.23 11.17
CA GLN A 34 -1.98 10.23 11.23
C GLN A 34 -1.43 9.86 9.86
N PHE A 35 -0.56 10.71 9.32
CA PHE A 35 0.04 10.49 8.03
C PHE A 35 0.92 9.22 8.06
N PRO A 36 0.74 8.25 7.13
CA PRO A 36 1.55 7.04 7.10
C PRO A 36 3.03 7.34 6.80
N THR A 37 3.90 7.25 7.80
CA THR A 37 5.34 7.49 7.63
C THR A 37 6.18 6.22 7.50
N HIS A 38 5.60 5.04 7.65
CA HIS A 38 6.36 3.78 7.80
C HIS A 38 7.21 3.39 6.57
N ARG A 39 6.87 3.85 5.36
CA ARG A 39 7.64 3.61 4.12
C ARG A 39 8.24 4.87 3.50
N TYR A 40 8.13 6.01 4.19
CA TYR A 40 8.53 7.31 3.67
C TYR A 40 9.83 7.78 4.33
N LYS A 41 10.79 8.25 3.53
CA LYS A 41 11.99 8.90 4.06
C LYS A 41 11.62 10.29 4.58
N ARG A 42 11.69 10.48 5.90
CA ARG A 42 11.32 11.77 6.53
C ARG A 42 12.36 12.87 6.34
N GLN A 43 13.58 12.52 5.97
CA GLN A 43 14.68 13.46 5.75
C GLN A 43 15.48 13.01 4.53
N GLN A 44 16.02 14.00 3.82
CA GLN A 44 16.97 13.76 2.74
C GLN A 44 18.31 13.29 3.29
N THR A 45 18.98 12.43 2.54
CA THR A 45 20.31 11.92 2.89
C THR A 45 21.42 12.80 2.33
N LYS A 46 21.13 13.55 1.26
CA LYS A 46 22.07 14.44 0.58
C LYS A 46 21.68 15.89 0.81
N ALA A 47 22.53 16.64 1.50
CA ALA A 47 22.26 18.05 1.83
C ALA A 47 22.32 18.97 0.59
N ASP A 48 23.01 18.55 -0.47
CA ASP A 48 23.13 19.24 -1.76
C ASP A 48 21.94 19.00 -2.69
N ARG A 49 21.01 18.10 -2.31
CA ARG A 49 19.86 17.74 -3.14
C ARG A 49 18.60 18.41 -2.63
N ILE A 50 17.63 18.51 -3.51
CA ILE A 50 16.29 19.01 -3.19
C ILE A 50 15.39 17.80 -2.92
N PRO A 51 14.68 17.73 -1.78
CA PRO A 51 13.83 16.60 -1.46
C PRO A 51 12.60 16.58 -2.38
N LEU A 52 12.30 15.43 -2.98
CA LEU A 52 11.20 15.26 -3.93
C LEU A 52 10.27 14.12 -3.49
N VAL A 53 8.96 14.36 -3.59
CA VAL A 53 7.91 13.38 -3.35
C VAL A 53 7.01 13.30 -4.57
N PHE A 54 6.76 12.09 -5.06
CA PHE A 54 5.83 11.88 -6.17
C PHE A 54 4.40 11.66 -5.65
N VAL A 55 3.41 12.24 -6.34
CA VAL A 55 2.00 11.96 -6.08
C VAL A 55 1.33 11.65 -7.41
N ALA A 56 0.78 10.45 -7.55
CA ALA A 56 0.00 10.05 -8.71
C ALA A 56 -1.48 10.01 -8.32
N CYS A 57 -2.24 10.99 -8.79
CA CYS A 57 -3.69 11.03 -8.63
C CYS A 57 -4.35 10.28 -9.78
N GLY A 58 -5.25 9.34 -9.48
CA GLY A 58 -5.84 8.50 -10.52
C GLY A 58 -7.02 7.66 -10.04
N SER A 59 -7.72 7.06 -11.00
CA SER A 59 -8.84 6.17 -10.68
C SER A 59 -8.40 4.86 -10.04
N PHE A 60 -7.29 4.27 -10.52
CA PHE A 60 -6.74 3.00 -10.03
C PHE A 60 -7.79 1.87 -9.85
N SER A 61 -8.67 1.68 -10.85
CA SER A 61 -9.80 0.74 -10.79
C SER A 61 -9.71 -0.34 -11.89
N PRO A 62 -8.83 -1.35 -11.77
CA PRO A 62 -7.87 -1.60 -10.69
C PRO A 62 -6.50 -0.95 -10.95
N ILE A 63 -5.61 -1.00 -9.96
CA ILE A 63 -4.19 -0.67 -10.15
C ILE A 63 -3.53 -1.71 -11.10
N THR A 64 -2.62 -1.25 -11.96
CA THR A 64 -1.85 -2.08 -12.89
C THR A 64 -0.36 -1.93 -12.63
N TYR A 65 0.44 -2.87 -13.16
CA TYR A 65 1.90 -2.78 -13.10
C TYR A 65 2.46 -1.53 -13.79
N LEU A 66 1.75 -0.96 -14.75
CA LEU A 66 2.20 0.27 -15.42
C LEU A 66 2.14 1.48 -14.48
N HIS A 67 1.15 1.55 -13.59
CA HIS A 67 1.12 2.61 -12.57
C HIS A 67 2.33 2.54 -11.64
N LEU A 68 2.74 1.34 -11.25
CA LEU A 68 3.92 1.12 -10.41
C LEU A 68 5.21 1.42 -11.18
N ARG A 69 5.29 0.95 -12.43
CA ARG A 69 6.46 1.18 -13.29
C ARG A 69 6.70 2.66 -13.56
N MET A 70 5.64 3.46 -13.64
CA MET A 70 5.72 4.92 -13.79
C MET A 70 6.55 5.55 -12.66
N PHE A 71 6.37 5.13 -11.40
CA PHE A 71 7.16 5.65 -10.27
C PHE A 71 8.64 5.27 -10.38
N GLU A 72 8.94 4.02 -10.75
CA GLU A 72 10.33 3.58 -10.92
C GLU A 72 11.04 4.37 -12.01
N MET A 73 10.39 4.58 -13.15
CA MET A 73 10.95 5.38 -14.25
C MET A 73 11.13 6.85 -13.85
N ALA A 74 10.18 7.43 -13.12
CA ALA A 74 10.29 8.80 -12.63
C ALA A 74 11.42 8.94 -11.59
N ALA A 75 11.58 7.95 -10.71
CA ALA A 75 12.63 7.93 -9.71
C ALA A 75 14.03 7.81 -10.34
N ASP A 76 14.19 6.95 -11.34
CA ASP A 76 15.42 6.83 -12.12
C ASP A 76 15.75 8.15 -12.83
N PHE A 77 14.76 8.77 -13.49
CA PHE A 77 14.97 10.05 -14.16
C PHE A 77 15.41 11.13 -13.18
N ALA A 78 14.72 11.28 -12.04
CA ALA A 78 15.08 12.25 -11.01
C ALA A 78 16.51 12.01 -10.49
N LYS A 79 16.88 10.75 -10.26
CA LYS A 79 18.20 10.39 -9.74
C LYS A 79 19.36 10.73 -10.69
N PHE A 80 19.19 10.50 -11.99
CA PHE A 80 20.29 10.63 -12.95
C PHE A 80 20.33 11.98 -13.68
N ASN A 81 19.18 12.64 -13.85
CA ASN A 81 19.07 13.80 -14.73
C ASN A 81 18.75 15.11 -13.99
N THR A 82 18.61 15.08 -12.67
CA THR A 82 18.20 16.27 -11.88
C THR A 82 18.97 16.37 -10.57
N GLU A 83 18.73 17.45 -9.81
CA GLU A 83 19.28 17.70 -8.48
C GLU A 83 18.35 17.23 -7.34
N PHE A 84 17.34 16.41 -7.65
CA PHE A 84 16.39 15.92 -6.67
C PHE A 84 16.83 14.64 -5.95
N GLU A 85 16.45 14.51 -4.69
CA GLU A 85 16.46 13.25 -3.94
C GLU A 85 15.03 12.78 -3.70
N VAL A 86 14.66 11.65 -4.30
CA VAL A 86 13.33 11.07 -4.11
C VAL A 86 13.19 10.46 -2.72
N LEU A 87 12.26 11.01 -1.93
CA LEU A 87 11.94 10.57 -0.56
C LEU A 87 10.85 9.49 -0.52
N GLY A 88 10.00 9.44 -1.55
CA GLY A 88 8.94 8.46 -1.68
C GLY A 88 7.90 8.86 -2.71
N GLY A 89 6.84 8.05 -2.81
CA GLY A 89 5.72 8.29 -3.70
C GLY A 89 4.40 7.84 -3.09
N PHE A 90 3.32 8.55 -3.43
CA PHE A 90 1.95 8.24 -3.02
C PHE A 90 1.05 8.03 -4.23
N LEU A 91 0.29 6.94 -4.20
CA LEU A 91 -0.87 6.75 -5.06
C LEU A 91 -2.08 7.37 -4.35
N SER A 92 -2.78 8.26 -5.03
CA SER A 92 -3.98 8.93 -4.51
C SER A 92 -5.19 8.52 -5.37
N PRO A 93 -5.94 7.48 -4.97
CA PRO A 93 -7.21 7.15 -5.59
C PRO A 93 -8.18 8.31 -5.51
N VAL A 94 -8.89 8.57 -6.61
CA VAL A 94 -9.97 9.57 -6.62
C VAL A 94 -11.03 9.24 -5.57
N SER A 95 -11.74 10.25 -5.08
CA SER A 95 -12.91 10.05 -4.21
C SER A 95 -14.08 9.45 -5.00
N ASP A 96 -14.96 8.72 -4.32
CA ASP A 96 -16.24 8.27 -4.90
C ASP A 96 -17.16 9.43 -5.31
N ALA A 97 -16.94 10.63 -4.74
CA ALA A 97 -17.59 11.86 -5.18
C ALA A 97 -17.25 12.26 -6.63
N TYR A 98 -16.19 11.68 -7.22
CA TYR A 98 -15.83 11.90 -8.63
C TYR A 98 -16.90 11.37 -9.60
N LYS A 99 -17.75 10.42 -9.18
CA LYS A 99 -18.95 9.95 -9.91
C LYS A 99 -18.75 9.50 -11.36
N LYS A 100 -17.53 9.15 -11.77
CA LYS A 100 -17.29 8.56 -13.09
C LYS A 100 -17.89 7.16 -13.14
N ALA A 101 -18.71 6.91 -14.18
CA ALA A 101 -19.39 5.64 -14.36
C ALA A 101 -18.40 4.46 -14.45
N GLY A 102 -18.72 3.35 -13.78
CA GLY A 102 -17.90 2.14 -13.80
C GLY A 102 -16.72 2.10 -12.81
N LEU A 103 -16.60 3.08 -11.90
CA LEU A 103 -15.63 3.03 -10.80
C LEU A 103 -16.10 2.08 -9.68
N THR A 104 -15.24 1.15 -9.28
CA THR A 104 -15.40 0.37 -8.04
C THR A 104 -15.31 1.30 -6.82
N SER A 105 -15.96 1.04 -5.69
CA SER A 105 -15.87 1.89 -4.47
C SER A 105 -14.44 2.20 -4.03
N ALA A 106 -14.21 3.37 -3.42
CA ALA A 106 -12.88 3.81 -2.96
C ALA A 106 -12.23 2.82 -2.00
N GLN A 107 -13.02 2.15 -1.16
CA GLN A 107 -12.55 1.13 -0.22
C GLN A 107 -11.87 -0.06 -0.90
N HIS A 108 -12.22 -0.35 -2.16
CA HIS A 108 -11.64 -1.47 -2.91
C HIS A 108 -10.46 -1.06 -3.80
N ARG A 109 -10.14 0.24 -3.90
CA ARG A 109 -9.14 0.81 -4.82
C ARG A 109 -7.83 1.15 -4.12
#